data_AF-A0A820FLK2-F1
#
_entry.id   AF-A0A820FLK2-F1
#
_cell.length_a   1.000
_cell.length_b   1.000
_cell.length_c   1.000
_cell.angle_alpha   90.00
_cell.angle_beta   90.00
_cell.angle_gamma   90.00
#
_symmetry.space_group_name_H-M   'P 1'
#
loop_
_entity.id
_entity.type
_entity.pdbx_description
1 polymer ?
#
loop_
_entity_poly.entity_id
_entity_poly.type
_entity_poly.pdbx_seq_one_letter_code
_entity_poly.pdbx_strand_id
1 'polypeptide(L)'
;MAEILISVALFLFIYLLSYYIYKTYFYVASIKPAKLKNKRVIITGASRGIGEELAYEYARYNCRIVLAARSIDILKNKVAEQCRSLGAAQVECVEFDASKEQACIELIKQTVKYYQGIDILVLNHTAAIYEPFFDSDIKTNIENMKNLMNVNFFGYFNTTMAALPYLDGSVTDGQPSQIIAVSSLAGTCPFPQTTIYGTTKHAVQGFFLNLSRELRICEAYQNRVTTTVAMLGLIGTDEALKKTNKNLHCLAADVRKTAQAIIAAGIYGQTRSFAKSKKANIYFATNNSSLRKITQTYLQDRKTGQRFRLNGDQETSYMPEKECLRQDFTQCVKYTPSHLPEKVDLRPWMTEIENQSSISSCTANAMAGAYEYLNYKSTGNQIDVSRLFIYYNSRLKGLKQNQKLADTGSAIQYAVESLEESGVCLESLWPYDIKKVNAKPIQQCYSEAEEYTITEALQVHIDINEMKSCLAQGFPIIVSLNLYKSFDKAKAKGKVPMPKANETSRDSHGRHAVLLSGYSNSSKAFIVRNSWGKGWGDKGYCYVPYDYMGNKKLCNIAWTIKKLAVDEMGEDVWVDEDDINYLDEEDDDDDDDDADIENIVEEEEDDDDGGEEEDDDDGGEEEEEEEEEE
;
A
#
# COMPACT_ATOMS: atom_id res chain seq x y z
N MET A 1 -37.49 -10.59 -36.96
CA MET A 1 -37.03 -9.21 -36.66
C MET A 1 -36.29 -9.16 -35.33
N ALA A 2 -36.96 -9.24 -34.18
CA ALA A 2 -36.32 -9.13 -32.85
C ALA A 2 -35.12 -10.07 -32.65
N GLU A 3 -35.26 -11.36 -32.96
CA GLU A 3 -34.19 -12.36 -32.83
C GLU A 3 -32.95 -12.04 -33.68
N ILE A 4 -33.16 -11.49 -34.89
CA ILE A 4 -32.09 -11.07 -35.81
C ILE A 4 -31.35 -9.86 -35.22
N LEU A 5 -32.10 -8.89 -34.66
CA LEU A 5 -31.51 -7.74 -33.94
C LEU A 5 -30.70 -8.21 -32.71
N ILE A 6 -31.21 -9.19 -31.95
CA ILE A 6 -30.50 -9.77 -30.80
C ILE A 6 -29.22 -10.48 -31.24
N SER A 7 -29.26 -11.30 -32.31
CA SER A 7 -28.05 -11.96 -32.82
C SER A 7 -27.01 -10.98 -33.38
N VAL A 8 -27.44 -9.92 -34.06
CA VAL A 8 -26.54 -8.86 -34.54
C VAL A 8 -25.95 -8.07 -33.36
N ALA A 9 -26.75 -7.72 -32.36
CA ALA A 9 -26.27 -7.06 -31.14
C ALA A 9 -25.28 -7.94 -30.35
N LEU A 10 -25.55 -9.24 -30.22
CA LEU A 10 -24.66 -10.19 -29.55
C LEU A 10 -23.34 -10.37 -30.32
N PHE A 11 -23.40 -10.44 -31.66
CA PHE A 11 -22.20 -10.51 -32.49
C PHE A 11 -21.37 -9.23 -32.40
N LEU A 12 -22.01 -8.05 -32.44
CA LEU A 12 -21.34 -6.76 -32.21
C LEU A 12 -20.75 -6.65 -30.81
N PHE A 13 -21.45 -7.13 -29.78
CA PHE A 13 -20.93 -7.16 -28.41
C PHE A 13 -19.71 -8.08 -28.29
N ILE A 14 -19.75 -9.30 -28.85
CA ILE A 14 -18.61 -10.22 -28.87
C ILE A 14 -17.44 -9.65 -29.69
N TYR A 15 -17.71 -8.96 -30.80
CA TYR A 15 -16.69 -8.28 -31.61
C TYR A 15 -16.05 -7.10 -30.86
N LEU A 16 -16.86 -6.25 -30.22
CA LEU A 16 -16.37 -5.12 -29.43
C LEU A 16 -15.64 -5.58 -28.16
N LEU A 17 -16.13 -6.62 -27.48
CA LEU A 17 -15.48 -7.22 -26.31
C LEU A 17 -14.16 -7.89 -26.69
N SER A 18 -14.09 -8.66 -27.79
CA SER A 18 -12.84 -9.24 -28.27
C SER A 18 -11.86 -8.19 -28.80
N TYR A 19 -12.35 -7.12 -29.44
CA TYR A 19 -11.55 -5.93 -29.77
C TYR A 19 -11.04 -5.20 -28.52
N TYR A 20 -11.85 -5.07 -27.46
CA TYR A 20 -11.46 -4.44 -26.19
C TYR A 20 -10.47 -5.30 -25.40
N ILE A 21 -10.66 -6.62 -25.38
CA ILE A 21 -9.71 -7.60 -24.83
C ILE A 21 -8.40 -7.54 -25.62
N TYR A 22 -8.44 -7.47 -26.96
CA TYR A 22 -7.25 -7.24 -27.78
C TYR A 22 -6.56 -5.91 -27.43
N LYS A 23 -7.32 -4.81 -27.39
CA LYS A 23 -6.87 -3.45 -27.01
C LYS A 23 -6.43 -3.31 -25.55
N THR A 24 -6.69 -4.31 -24.69
CA THR A 24 -6.26 -4.30 -23.27
C THR A 24 -5.12 -5.29 -23.01
N TYR A 25 -5.12 -6.48 -23.64
CA TYR A 25 -4.10 -7.52 -23.44
C TYR A 25 -2.94 -7.46 -24.45
N PHE A 26 -3.15 -7.03 -25.69
CA PHE A 26 -2.07 -6.75 -26.65
C PHE A 26 -1.56 -5.30 -26.57
N TYR A 27 -2.19 -4.46 -25.76
CA TYR A 27 -1.68 -3.14 -25.38
C TYR A 27 -0.82 -3.20 -24.09
N VAL A 28 -0.07 -4.29 -23.93
CA VAL A 28 1.30 -4.16 -23.41
C VAL A 28 1.99 -3.22 -24.39
N ALA A 29 2.04 -1.94 -24.01
CA ALA A 29 1.96 -0.83 -24.94
C ALA A 29 2.86 -1.00 -26.18
N SER A 30 2.26 -0.94 -27.37
CA SER A 30 2.97 -1.03 -28.63
C SER A 30 3.98 0.12 -28.73
N ILE A 31 5.24 -0.16 -28.38
CA ILE A 31 6.34 0.80 -28.33
C ILE A 31 6.42 1.47 -29.71
N LYS A 32 5.96 2.72 -29.80
CA LYS A 32 5.93 3.48 -31.05
C LYS A 32 7.38 3.63 -31.53
N PRO A 33 7.84 2.99 -32.63
CA PRO A 33 9.27 2.91 -32.95
C PRO A 33 9.94 4.28 -33.11
N ALA A 34 9.16 5.28 -33.53
CA ALA A 34 9.59 6.68 -33.60
C ALA A 34 10.14 7.26 -32.29
N LYS A 35 9.74 6.77 -31.10
CA LYS A 35 10.28 7.26 -29.81
C LYS A 35 11.70 6.77 -29.51
N LEU A 36 12.14 5.67 -30.11
CA LEU A 36 13.44 5.05 -29.84
C LEU A 36 14.45 5.12 -31.01
N LYS A 37 13.97 5.39 -32.23
CA LYS A 37 14.83 5.48 -33.42
C LYS A 37 16.00 6.44 -33.20
N ASN A 38 17.20 6.01 -33.58
CA ASN A 38 18.49 6.71 -33.38
C ASN A 38 18.91 7.01 -31.93
N LYS A 39 18.09 6.72 -30.90
CA LYS A 39 18.44 7.07 -29.51
C LYS A 39 19.71 6.34 -29.06
N ARG A 40 20.51 7.03 -28.25
CA ARG A 40 21.84 6.67 -27.76
C ARG A 40 21.70 5.95 -26.41
N VAL A 41 21.86 4.62 -26.44
CA VAL A 41 21.53 3.73 -25.32
C VAL A 41 22.79 3.06 -24.79
N ILE A 42 23.12 3.27 -23.51
CA ILE A 42 24.14 2.49 -22.79
C ILE A 42 23.46 1.32 -22.09
N ILE A 43 23.95 0.09 -22.27
CA ILE A 43 23.44 -1.10 -21.60
C ILE A 43 24.57 -1.79 -20.84
N THR A 44 24.50 -1.74 -19.51
CA THR A 44 25.48 -2.38 -18.64
C THR A 44 25.07 -3.83 -18.29
N GLY A 45 26.04 -4.73 -18.20
CA GLY A 45 25.78 -6.17 -18.05
C GLY A 45 25.23 -6.83 -19.32
N ALA A 46 25.51 -6.25 -20.49
CA ALA A 46 24.90 -6.66 -21.77
C ALA A 46 25.35 -8.02 -22.33
N SER A 47 26.30 -8.72 -21.70
CA SER A 47 26.88 -9.97 -22.23
C SER A 47 26.05 -11.24 -22.01
N ARG A 48 24.93 -11.16 -21.28
CA ARG A 48 24.01 -12.29 -21.04
C ARG A 48 22.65 -11.85 -20.49
N GLY A 49 21.64 -12.72 -20.62
CA GLY A 49 20.38 -12.62 -19.89
C GLY A 49 19.58 -11.37 -20.25
N ILE A 50 19.09 -10.64 -19.22
CA ILE A 50 18.23 -9.46 -19.43
C ILE A 50 18.98 -8.36 -20.18
N GLY A 51 20.27 -8.13 -19.88
CA GLY A 51 21.08 -7.12 -20.58
C GLY A 51 21.32 -7.43 -22.05
N GLU A 52 21.47 -8.72 -22.38
CA GLU A 52 21.58 -9.19 -23.76
C GLU A 52 20.27 -8.97 -24.54
N GLU A 53 19.12 -9.38 -23.98
CA GLU A 53 17.83 -9.24 -24.68
C GLU A 53 17.32 -7.79 -24.70
N LEU A 54 17.70 -6.96 -23.73
CA LEU A 54 17.53 -5.50 -23.79
C LEU A 54 18.25 -4.92 -25.01
N ALA A 55 19.49 -5.34 -25.27
CA ALA A 55 20.23 -4.91 -26.45
C ALA A 55 19.54 -5.35 -27.75
N TYR A 56 19.02 -6.58 -27.79
CA TYR A 56 18.27 -7.09 -28.94
C TYR A 56 16.93 -6.38 -29.17
N GLU A 57 16.20 -5.99 -28.13
CA GLU A 57 14.98 -5.18 -28.28
C GLU A 57 15.31 -3.74 -28.70
N TYR A 58 16.29 -3.06 -28.09
CA TYR A 58 16.72 -1.73 -28.56
C TYR A 58 17.27 -1.75 -30.00
N ALA A 59 17.92 -2.84 -30.42
CA ALA A 59 18.37 -3.01 -31.80
C ALA A 59 17.20 -3.01 -32.80
N ARG A 60 16.11 -3.73 -32.46
CA ARG A 60 14.87 -3.78 -33.27
C ARG A 60 14.19 -2.42 -33.43
N TYR A 61 14.53 -1.43 -32.60
CA TYR A 61 14.07 -0.03 -32.70
C TYR A 61 15.08 0.91 -33.36
N ASN A 62 16.17 0.41 -33.96
CA ASN A 62 17.17 1.20 -34.67
C ASN A 62 17.88 2.24 -33.76
N CYS A 63 18.16 1.87 -32.51
CA CYS A 63 18.98 2.65 -31.58
C CYS A 63 20.49 2.60 -31.92
N ARG A 64 21.27 3.51 -31.34
CA ARG A 64 22.74 3.44 -31.27
C ARG A 64 23.12 2.91 -29.89
N ILE A 65 23.83 1.78 -29.82
CA ILE A 65 23.93 0.99 -28.59
C ILE A 65 25.38 0.83 -28.14
N VAL A 66 25.68 1.23 -26.90
CA VAL A 66 26.93 0.88 -26.22
C VAL A 66 26.69 -0.32 -25.32
N LEU A 67 27.33 -1.44 -25.63
CA LEU A 67 27.29 -2.66 -24.84
C LEU A 67 28.45 -2.62 -23.84
N ALA A 68 28.16 -2.75 -22.54
CA ALA A 68 29.16 -2.62 -21.48
C ALA A 68 29.17 -3.84 -20.54
N ALA A 69 30.26 -4.60 -20.52
CA ALA A 69 30.50 -5.73 -19.61
C ALA A 69 31.98 -6.16 -19.60
N ARG A 70 32.40 -6.92 -18.58
CA ARG A 70 33.76 -7.50 -18.48
C ARG A 70 34.10 -8.47 -19.62
N SER A 71 33.12 -9.24 -20.11
CA SER A 71 33.34 -10.27 -21.14
C SER A 71 33.31 -9.67 -22.55
N ILE A 72 34.32 -8.87 -22.89
CA ILE A 72 34.38 -8.07 -24.12
C ILE A 72 34.22 -8.89 -25.41
N ASP A 73 34.74 -10.13 -25.45
CA ASP A 73 34.61 -11.02 -26.61
C ASP A 73 33.17 -11.49 -26.83
N ILE A 74 32.39 -11.70 -25.77
CA ILE A 74 30.96 -12.06 -25.87
C ILE A 74 30.16 -10.87 -26.39
N LEU A 75 30.56 -9.64 -26.04
CA LEU A 75 29.94 -8.44 -26.61
C LEU A 75 30.24 -8.35 -28.12
N LYS A 76 31.52 -8.42 -28.50
CA LYS A 76 31.96 -8.24 -29.89
C LYS A 76 31.46 -9.36 -30.81
N ASN A 77 31.61 -10.62 -30.42
CA ASN A 77 31.48 -11.80 -31.28
C ASN A 77 30.13 -12.54 -31.11
N LYS A 78 29.15 -11.91 -30.44
CA LYS A 78 27.78 -12.44 -30.30
C LYS A 78 26.77 -11.31 -30.22
N VAL A 79 26.79 -10.53 -29.13
CA VAL A 79 25.72 -9.58 -28.84
C VAL A 79 25.71 -8.43 -29.84
N ALA A 80 26.87 -7.91 -30.23
CA ALA A 80 26.97 -6.82 -31.20
C ALA A 80 26.62 -7.24 -32.64
N GLU A 81 27.04 -8.43 -33.06
CA GLU A 81 26.67 -8.99 -34.36
C GLU A 81 25.15 -9.19 -34.46
N GLN A 82 24.54 -9.73 -33.40
CA GLN A 82 23.09 -9.92 -33.34
C GLN A 82 22.32 -8.60 -33.18
N CYS A 83 22.88 -7.58 -32.53
CA CYS A 83 22.29 -6.23 -32.56
C CYS A 83 22.34 -5.61 -33.96
N ARG A 84 23.43 -5.80 -34.71
CA ARG A 84 23.55 -5.33 -36.11
C ARG A 84 22.56 -6.08 -37.03
N SER A 85 22.43 -7.39 -36.89
CA SER A 85 21.47 -8.20 -37.68
C SER A 85 20.01 -7.82 -37.40
N LEU A 86 19.71 -7.41 -36.16
CA LEU A 86 18.38 -6.94 -35.73
C LEU A 86 18.07 -5.48 -36.09
N GLY A 87 18.99 -4.74 -36.73
CA GLY A 87 18.75 -3.40 -37.26
C GLY A 87 19.19 -2.23 -36.39
N ALA A 88 20.06 -2.45 -35.38
CA ALA A 88 20.68 -1.34 -34.64
C ALA A 88 21.41 -0.38 -35.58
N ALA A 89 21.27 0.92 -35.36
CA ALA A 89 21.87 1.95 -36.20
C ALA A 89 23.42 1.96 -36.07
N GLN A 90 23.93 1.79 -34.86
CA GLN A 90 25.34 1.66 -34.51
C GLN A 90 25.47 0.77 -33.27
N VAL A 91 26.56 0.00 -33.14
CA VAL A 91 26.82 -0.83 -31.96
C VAL A 91 28.30 -0.84 -31.60
N GLU A 92 28.62 -0.33 -30.42
CA GLU A 92 29.96 -0.25 -29.81
C GLU A 92 30.08 -1.16 -28.59
N CYS A 93 31.30 -1.63 -28.25
CA CYS A 93 31.54 -2.61 -27.19
C CYS A 93 32.65 -2.13 -26.25
N VAL A 94 32.28 -1.81 -25.01
CA VAL A 94 33.21 -1.31 -23.98
C VAL A 94 33.43 -2.38 -22.91
N GLU A 95 34.69 -2.63 -22.58
CA GLU A 95 35.04 -3.49 -21.44
C GLU A 95 34.77 -2.73 -20.14
N PHE A 96 33.93 -3.31 -19.27
CA PHE A 96 33.39 -2.60 -18.11
C PHE A 96 33.27 -3.51 -16.88
N ASP A 97 34.06 -3.19 -15.85
CA ASP A 97 33.91 -3.71 -14.49
C ASP A 97 33.30 -2.64 -13.59
N ALA A 98 32.03 -2.85 -13.23
CA ALA A 98 31.27 -1.97 -12.34
C ALA A 98 31.87 -1.78 -10.93
N SER A 99 32.75 -2.69 -10.48
CA SER A 99 33.46 -2.52 -9.21
C SER A 99 34.54 -1.43 -9.25
N LYS A 100 34.81 -0.83 -10.41
CA LYS A 100 35.85 0.18 -10.64
C LYS A 100 35.21 1.51 -11.06
N GLU A 101 35.31 2.52 -10.20
CA GLU A 101 34.87 3.90 -10.48
C GLU A 101 35.45 4.43 -11.80
N GLN A 102 36.75 4.25 -12.02
CA GLN A 102 37.42 4.69 -13.24
C GLN A 102 36.85 4.03 -14.52
N ALA A 103 36.35 2.79 -14.45
CA ALA A 103 35.68 2.14 -15.58
C ALA A 103 34.26 2.69 -15.81
N CYS A 104 33.58 3.13 -14.76
CA CYS A 104 32.30 3.84 -14.85
C CYS A 104 32.47 5.20 -15.54
N ILE A 105 33.49 5.96 -15.13
CA ILE A 105 33.85 7.26 -15.75
C ILE A 105 34.26 7.06 -17.21
N GLU A 106 35.10 6.06 -17.50
CA GLU A 106 35.62 5.83 -18.85
C GLU A 106 34.55 5.31 -19.83
N LEU A 107 33.62 4.46 -19.38
CA LEU A 107 32.45 4.05 -20.16
C LEU A 107 31.66 5.26 -20.69
N ILE A 108 31.44 6.26 -19.84
CA ILE A 108 30.74 7.49 -20.23
C ILE A 108 31.61 8.32 -21.18
N LYS A 109 32.90 8.54 -20.87
CA LYS A 109 33.82 9.29 -21.75
C LYS A 109 33.88 8.70 -23.16
N GLN A 110 33.98 7.37 -23.29
CA GLN A 110 33.98 6.69 -24.58
C GLN A 110 32.63 6.83 -25.29
N THR A 111 31.51 6.64 -24.58
CA THR A 111 30.18 6.84 -25.18
C THR A 111 29.99 8.25 -25.73
N VAL A 112 30.38 9.28 -24.96
CA VAL A 112 30.28 10.68 -25.38
C VAL A 112 31.24 10.99 -26.53
N LYS A 113 32.46 10.42 -26.53
CA LYS A 113 33.40 10.55 -27.65
C LYS A 113 32.85 9.98 -28.98
N TYR A 114 32.11 8.87 -28.93
CA TYR A 114 31.54 8.25 -30.13
C TYR A 114 30.17 8.80 -30.54
N TYR A 115 29.25 9.03 -29.59
CA TYR A 115 27.84 9.38 -29.86
C TYR A 115 27.44 10.79 -29.41
N GLN A 116 28.37 11.59 -28.88
CA GLN A 116 28.20 13.02 -28.55
C GLN A 116 27.08 13.31 -27.53
N GLY A 117 26.88 12.41 -26.56
CA GLY A 117 25.85 12.49 -25.51
C GLY A 117 25.12 11.17 -25.29
N ILE A 118 24.16 11.16 -24.36
CA ILE A 118 23.42 9.96 -23.92
C ILE A 118 21.93 10.28 -23.82
N ASP A 119 21.09 9.38 -24.34
CA ASP A 119 19.63 9.52 -24.28
C ASP A 119 19.02 8.54 -23.26
N ILE A 120 19.58 7.33 -23.15
CA ILE A 120 19.13 6.29 -22.22
C ILE A 120 20.33 5.59 -21.57
N LEU A 121 20.39 5.60 -20.24
CA LEU A 121 21.35 4.86 -19.43
C LEU A 121 20.67 3.68 -18.74
N VAL A 122 21.00 2.45 -19.14
CA VAL A 122 20.44 1.23 -18.55
C VAL A 122 21.46 0.56 -17.62
N LEU A 123 21.20 0.70 -16.32
CA LEU A 123 21.95 0.13 -15.22
C LEU A 123 21.36 -1.24 -14.88
N ASN A 124 21.91 -2.29 -15.50
CA ASN A 124 21.40 -3.66 -15.45
C ASN A 124 22.44 -4.68 -14.95
N HIS A 125 23.73 -4.32 -14.92
CA HIS A 125 24.78 -5.16 -14.35
C HIS A 125 24.46 -5.55 -12.89
N THR A 126 24.81 -6.77 -12.46
CA THR A 126 24.65 -7.15 -11.05
C THR A 126 25.53 -8.35 -10.70
N ALA A 127 25.98 -8.43 -9.45
CA ALA A 127 26.45 -9.65 -8.81
C ALA A 127 25.41 -10.12 -7.79
N ALA A 128 25.22 -11.43 -7.66
CA ALA A 128 24.25 -12.02 -6.75
C ALA A 128 24.81 -13.30 -6.11
N ILE A 129 24.66 -13.37 -4.78
CA ILE A 129 24.95 -14.50 -3.89
C ILE A 129 23.60 -14.90 -3.28
N TYR A 130 23.27 -16.19 -3.33
CA TYR A 130 22.00 -16.76 -2.86
C TYR A 130 22.29 -17.97 -1.95
N GLU A 131 22.83 -17.70 -0.78
CA GLU A 131 23.42 -18.68 0.16
C GLU A 131 23.01 -18.32 1.60
N PRO A 132 22.78 -19.29 2.52
CA PRO A 132 22.35 -18.97 3.87
C PRO A 132 23.40 -18.12 4.59
N PHE A 133 22.96 -17.02 5.20
CA PHE A 133 23.86 -15.97 5.71
C PHE A 133 24.83 -16.47 6.79
N PHE A 134 24.41 -17.44 7.60
CA PHE A 134 25.21 -18.02 8.69
C PHE A 134 26.08 -19.23 8.26
N ASP A 135 26.00 -19.68 7.00
CA ASP A 135 26.88 -20.74 6.46
C ASP A 135 28.28 -20.18 6.09
N SER A 136 28.41 -18.85 5.96
CA SER A 136 29.66 -18.14 5.70
C SER A 136 30.22 -17.51 6.97
N ASP A 137 31.55 -17.49 7.10
CA ASP A 137 32.22 -16.80 8.21
C ASP A 137 32.07 -15.27 8.13
N ILE A 138 32.32 -14.60 9.26
CA ILE A 138 32.16 -13.15 9.41
C ILE A 138 33.02 -12.35 8.41
N LYS A 139 34.26 -12.77 8.15
CA LYS A 139 35.16 -12.09 7.20
C LYS A 139 34.66 -12.26 5.77
N THR A 140 34.30 -13.48 5.38
CA THR A 140 33.70 -13.77 4.06
C THR A 140 32.42 -12.96 3.84
N ASN A 141 31.54 -12.85 4.85
CA ASN A 141 30.34 -12.02 4.78
C ASN A 141 30.65 -10.50 4.63
N ILE A 142 31.65 -9.98 5.34
CA ILE A 142 32.10 -8.58 5.20
C ILE A 142 32.69 -8.31 3.81
N GLU A 143 33.52 -9.22 3.29
CA GLU A 143 34.11 -9.09 1.95
C GLU A 143 33.03 -9.21 0.86
N ASN A 144 32.09 -10.16 0.99
CA ASN A 144 30.94 -10.29 0.11
C ASN A 144 30.05 -9.04 0.09
N MET A 145 29.79 -8.42 1.25
CA MET A 145 29.03 -7.17 1.33
C MET A 145 29.74 -6.02 0.62
N LYS A 146 31.04 -5.82 0.88
CA LYS A 146 31.85 -4.80 0.19
C LYS A 146 31.87 -5.01 -1.33
N ASN A 147 32.10 -6.25 -1.77
CA ASN A 147 32.15 -6.60 -3.19
C ASN A 147 30.81 -6.42 -3.90
N LEU A 148 29.69 -6.86 -3.29
CA LEU A 148 28.36 -6.69 -3.90
C LEU A 148 27.90 -5.23 -3.84
N MET A 149 28.21 -4.45 -2.80
CA MET A 149 27.92 -3.00 -2.79
C MET A 149 28.71 -2.26 -3.87
N ASN A 150 29.99 -2.59 -4.06
CA ASN A 150 30.80 -2.01 -5.13
C ASN A 150 30.20 -2.27 -6.52
N VAL A 151 29.75 -3.50 -6.79
CA VAL A 151 29.16 -3.86 -8.11
C VAL A 151 27.72 -3.39 -8.27
N ASN A 152 26.84 -3.61 -7.29
CA ASN A 152 25.40 -3.40 -7.44
C ASN A 152 24.94 -1.98 -7.11
N PHE A 153 25.69 -1.24 -6.28
CA PHE A 153 25.31 0.09 -5.84
C PHE A 153 26.30 1.15 -6.34
N PHE A 154 27.58 1.08 -5.97
CA PHE A 154 28.55 2.09 -6.39
C PHE A 154 28.78 2.07 -7.91
N GLY A 155 28.75 0.91 -8.57
CA GLY A 155 28.74 0.81 -10.03
C GLY A 155 27.56 1.53 -10.71
N TYR A 156 26.38 1.57 -10.06
CA TYR A 156 25.21 2.31 -10.55
C TYR A 156 25.37 3.81 -10.28
N PHE A 157 25.77 4.16 -9.05
CA PHE A 157 26.00 5.53 -8.60
C PHE A 157 27.08 6.22 -9.45
N ASN A 158 28.28 5.66 -9.53
CA ASN A 158 29.42 6.22 -10.27
C ASN A 158 29.11 6.38 -11.77
N THR A 159 28.45 5.39 -12.39
CA THR A 159 28.03 5.49 -13.80
C THR A 159 26.98 6.59 -13.99
N THR A 160 26.07 6.79 -13.03
CA THR A 160 25.06 7.86 -13.08
C THR A 160 25.70 9.24 -12.89
N MET A 161 26.58 9.41 -11.89
CA MET A 161 27.25 10.68 -11.62
C MET A 161 28.14 11.10 -12.81
N ALA A 162 28.85 10.16 -13.43
CA ALA A 162 29.60 10.42 -14.66
C ALA A 162 28.69 10.77 -15.85
N ALA A 163 27.48 10.19 -15.94
CA ALA A 163 26.56 10.39 -17.06
C ALA A 163 25.71 11.67 -16.97
N LEU A 164 25.37 12.15 -15.76
CA LEU A 164 24.47 13.30 -15.55
C LEU A 164 24.80 14.53 -16.41
N PRO A 165 26.07 14.99 -16.54
CA PRO A 165 26.43 16.12 -17.40
C PRO A 165 26.17 15.92 -18.90
N TYR A 166 25.86 14.69 -19.34
CA TYR A 166 25.67 14.30 -20.74
C TYR A 166 24.27 13.76 -21.05
N LEU A 167 23.38 13.73 -20.05
CA LEU A 167 21.96 13.37 -20.18
C LEU A 167 21.11 14.61 -20.55
N ASP A 168 21.58 15.42 -21.52
CA ASP A 168 20.86 16.63 -21.94
C ASP A 168 19.68 16.31 -22.85
N GLY A 169 18.47 16.38 -22.27
CA GLY A 169 17.19 16.22 -22.96
C GLY A 169 16.86 17.31 -23.99
N SER A 170 17.76 18.26 -24.27
CA SER A 170 17.61 19.22 -25.37
C SER A 170 17.77 18.57 -26.76
N VAL A 171 18.52 17.47 -26.87
CA VAL A 171 18.96 16.87 -28.14
C VAL A 171 18.01 15.77 -28.66
N THR A 172 16.89 15.54 -27.97
CA THR A 172 16.13 14.28 -28.02
C THR A 172 14.69 14.43 -28.53
N ASP A 173 14.44 15.33 -29.47
CA ASP A 173 13.10 15.64 -30.04
C ASP A 173 12.10 16.14 -28.98
N GLY A 174 12.59 16.83 -27.94
CA GLY A 174 11.76 17.29 -26.81
C GLY A 174 11.25 16.14 -25.93
N GLN A 175 12.04 15.07 -25.77
CA GLN A 175 11.78 13.98 -24.83
C GLN A 175 12.88 13.91 -23.76
N PRO A 176 12.55 13.71 -22.47
CA PRO A 176 13.56 13.57 -21.43
C PRO A 176 14.50 12.38 -21.70
N SER A 177 15.77 12.54 -21.35
CA SER A 177 16.72 11.44 -21.22
C SER A 177 16.34 10.55 -20.03
N GLN A 178 16.74 9.27 -20.07
CA GLN A 178 16.24 8.23 -19.16
C GLN A 178 17.38 7.53 -18.40
N ILE A 179 17.21 7.36 -17.09
CA ILE A 179 18.04 6.51 -16.23
C ILE A 179 17.17 5.32 -15.80
N ILE A 180 17.52 4.11 -16.24
CA ILE A 180 16.77 2.88 -15.94
C ILE A 180 17.62 2.01 -15.03
N ALA A 181 17.26 1.94 -13.75
CA ALA A 181 17.94 1.15 -12.72
C ALA A 181 17.22 -0.18 -12.48
N VAL A 182 17.86 -1.30 -12.84
CA VAL A 182 17.29 -2.65 -12.64
C VAL A 182 17.56 -3.12 -11.22
N SER A 183 16.48 -3.24 -10.46
CA SER A 183 16.43 -3.78 -9.10
C SER A 183 15.71 -5.13 -9.07
N SER A 184 15.35 -5.61 -7.89
CA SER A 184 14.63 -6.85 -7.66
C SER A 184 13.58 -6.65 -6.56
N LEU A 185 12.58 -7.53 -6.46
CA LEU A 185 11.70 -7.63 -5.29
C LEU A 185 12.48 -7.78 -3.98
N ALA A 186 13.68 -8.39 -4.01
CA ALA A 186 14.59 -8.47 -2.87
C ALA A 186 15.17 -7.10 -2.42
N GLY A 187 14.93 -6.03 -3.19
CA GLY A 187 15.19 -4.64 -2.80
C GLY A 187 13.97 -3.91 -2.20
N THR A 188 12.84 -4.61 -2.03
CA THR A 188 11.57 -4.07 -1.52
C THR A 188 11.02 -4.88 -0.34
N CYS A 189 11.38 -6.16 -0.24
CA CYS A 189 11.04 -7.04 0.87
C CYS A 189 12.15 -8.09 1.10
N PRO A 190 12.33 -8.59 2.34
CA PRO A 190 13.39 -9.53 2.67
C PRO A 190 13.10 -10.95 2.15
N PHE A 191 14.15 -11.63 1.67
CA PHE A 191 14.14 -13.06 1.40
C PHE A 191 15.36 -13.70 2.08
N PRO A 192 15.22 -14.85 2.76
CA PRO A 192 16.36 -15.58 3.29
C PRO A 192 17.29 -16.03 2.17
N GLN A 193 18.55 -16.29 2.52
CA GLN A 193 19.65 -16.54 1.58
C GLN A 193 20.01 -15.36 0.67
N THR A 194 19.23 -14.26 0.65
CA THR A 194 19.54 -13.08 -0.16
C THR A 194 19.96 -11.86 0.68
N THR A 195 20.34 -12.01 1.96
CA THR A 195 20.63 -10.89 2.88
C THR A 195 21.52 -9.81 2.24
N ILE A 196 22.71 -10.20 1.79
CA ILE A 196 23.68 -9.28 1.17
C ILE A 196 23.14 -8.68 -0.13
N TYR A 197 22.65 -9.52 -1.05
CA TYR A 197 22.11 -9.08 -2.35
C TYR A 197 20.92 -8.12 -2.18
N GLY A 198 20.01 -8.45 -1.28
CA GLY A 198 18.80 -7.70 -0.96
C GLY A 198 19.13 -6.33 -0.38
N THR A 199 20.06 -6.24 0.57
CA THR A 199 20.58 -4.94 1.07
C THR A 199 21.09 -4.08 -0.10
N THR A 200 21.89 -4.65 -1.01
CA THR A 200 22.39 -3.87 -2.16
C THR A 200 21.28 -3.39 -3.10
N LYS A 201 20.19 -4.17 -3.25
CA LYS A 201 19.04 -3.77 -4.06
C LYS A 201 18.09 -2.81 -3.34
N HIS A 202 17.99 -2.84 -2.01
CA HIS A 202 17.33 -1.79 -1.22
C HIS A 202 18.07 -0.45 -1.37
N ALA A 203 19.40 -0.45 -1.29
CA ALA A 203 20.22 0.76 -1.53
C ALA A 203 19.98 1.36 -2.93
N VAL A 204 19.93 0.51 -3.97
CA VAL A 204 19.55 0.93 -5.33
C VAL A 204 18.13 1.53 -5.37
N GLN A 205 17.13 0.92 -4.71
CA GLN A 205 15.77 1.48 -4.71
C GLN A 205 15.73 2.84 -3.99
N GLY A 206 16.27 2.95 -2.77
CA GLY A 206 16.28 4.19 -2.02
C GLY A 206 16.96 5.34 -2.78
N PHE A 207 18.16 5.11 -3.30
CA PHE A 207 18.90 6.14 -4.03
C PHE A 207 18.18 6.60 -5.32
N PHE A 208 17.75 5.68 -6.19
CA PHE A 208 17.13 6.09 -7.46
C PHE A 208 15.71 6.64 -7.29
N LEU A 209 14.98 6.27 -6.23
CA LEU A 209 13.71 6.90 -5.88
C LEU A 209 13.89 8.33 -5.36
N ASN A 210 14.88 8.58 -4.51
CA ASN A 210 15.18 9.92 -4.00
C ASN A 210 15.76 10.81 -5.11
N LEU A 211 16.70 10.32 -5.92
CA LEU A 211 17.21 11.02 -7.10
C LEU A 211 16.08 11.33 -8.10
N SER A 212 15.05 10.48 -8.22
CA SER A 212 13.86 10.76 -9.04
C SER A 212 12.97 11.89 -8.50
N ARG A 213 13.16 12.34 -7.24
CA ARG A 213 12.53 13.55 -6.68
C ARG A 213 13.42 14.77 -6.91
N GLU A 214 14.71 14.67 -6.58
CA GLU A 214 15.70 15.74 -6.79
C GLU A 214 15.73 16.23 -8.25
N LEU A 215 15.81 15.32 -9.23
CA LEU A 215 15.82 15.65 -10.66
C LEU A 215 14.52 16.31 -11.16
N ARG A 216 13.43 16.30 -10.37
CA ARG A 216 12.17 17.00 -10.70
C ARG A 216 12.10 18.41 -10.13
N ILE A 217 12.93 18.76 -9.16
CA ILE A 217 12.94 20.10 -8.53
C ILE A 217 14.20 20.90 -8.89
N CYS A 218 15.30 20.24 -9.26
CA CYS A 218 16.50 20.91 -9.76
C CYS A 218 16.30 21.43 -11.20
N GLU A 219 16.27 22.75 -11.40
CA GLU A 219 16.04 23.42 -12.69
C GLU A 219 16.94 22.93 -13.84
N ALA A 220 18.18 22.52 -13.52
CA ALA A 220 19.13 22.00 -14.50
C ALA A 220 18.68 20.68 -15.15
N TYR A 221 17.87 19.88 -14.45
CA TYR A 221 17.44 18.54 -14.87
C TYR A 221 15.93 18.36 -14.95
N GLN A 222 15.14 19.26 -14.37
CA GLN A 222 13.67 19.24 -14.40
C GLN A 222 13.18 19.15 -15.85
N ASN A 223 12.30 18.18 -16.11
CA ASN A 223 11.78 17.83 -17.44
C ASN A 223 12.83 17.43 -18.49
N ARG A 224 14.12 17.35 -18.14
CA ARG A 224 15.21 16.89 -19.03
C ARG A 224 15.66 15.46 -18.73
N VAL A 225 15.60 15.04 -17.46
CA VAL A 225 16.00 13.68 -17.04
C VAL A 225 14.87 13.00 -16.28
N THR A 226 14.69 11.71 -16.53
CA THR A 226 13.69 10.85 -15.87
C THR A 226 14.35 9.58 -15.35
N THR A 227 13.82 9.02 -14.26
CA THR A 227 14.38 7.83 -13.59
C THR A 227 13.31 6.76 -13.42
N THR A 228 13.65 5.52 -13.79
CA THR A 228 12.80 4.32 -13.68
C THR A 228 13.52 3.26 -12.85
N VAL A 229 12.88 2.79 -11.78
CA VAL A 229 13.35 1.65 -10.98
C VAL A 229 12.58 0.39 -11.39
N ALA A 230 13.24 -0.51 -12.11
CA ALA A 230 12.64 -1.76 -12.58
C ALA A 230 12.82 -2.87 -11.52
N MET A 231 11.77 -3.17 -10.76
CA MET A 231 11.74 -4.13 -9.65
C MET A 231 11.34 -5.52 -10.16
N LEU A 232 12.31 -6.42 -10.32
CA LEU A 232 12.10 -7.72 -10.96
C LEU A 232 11.91 -8.89 -9.97
N GLY A 233 10.94 -9.77 -10.27
CA GLY A 233 10.87 -11.12 -9.69
C GLY A 233 11.90 -12.07 -10.29
N LEU A 234 11.75 -13.39 -10.11
CA LEU A 234 12.64 -14.35 -10.78
C LEU A 234 12.44 -14.30 -12.30
N ILE A 235 13.53 -14.07 -13.05
CA ILE A 235 13.55 -14.04 -14.52
C ILE A 235 14.37 -15.22 -15.04
N GLY A 236 13.92 -15.85 -16.12
CA GLY A 236 14.40 -17.13 -16.65
C GLY A 236 15.75 -17.08 -17.35
N THR A 237 16.75 -16.45 -16.74
CA THR A 237 18.13 -16.43 -17.23
C THR A 237 18.91 -17.62 -16.68
N ASP A 238 19.84 -18.16 -17.48
CA ASP A 238 20.74 -19.25 -17.08
C ASP A 238 21.40 -19.04 -15.72
N GLU A 239 21.87 -17.82 -15.43
CA GLU A 239 22.60 -17.55 -14.19
C GLU A 239 21.65 -17.51 -12.98
N ALA A 240 20.46 -16.92 -13.13
CA ALA A 240 19.45 -16.96 -12.08
C ALA A 240 19.03 -18.41 -11.80
N LEU A 241 18.66 -19.17 -12.84
CA LEU A 241 18.22 -20.56 -12.71
C LEU A 241 19.31 -21.47 -12.13
N LYS A 242 20.59 -21.31 -12.52
CA LYS A 242 21.71 -22.06 -11.95
C LYS A 242 21.92 -21.79 -10.46
N LYS A 243 21.65 -20.56 -9.99
CA LYS A 243 21.78 -20.17 -8.59
C LYS A 243 20.54 -20.53 -7.75
N THR A 244 19.32 -20.45 -8.30
CA THR A 244 18.08 -20.73 -7.54
C THR A 244 17.67 -22.22 -7.53
N ASN A 245 18.00 -23.00 -8.57
CA ASN A 245 17.54 -24.40 -8.70
C ASN A 245 17.99 -25.35 -7.57
N LYS A 246 18.94 -24.96 -6.71
CA LYS A 246 19.31 -25.75 -5.54
C LYS A 246 18.30 -25.63 -4.39
N ASN A 247 17.73 -24.43 -4.17
CA ASN A 247 17.05 -24.08 -2.92
C ASN A 247 15.62 -23.51 -3.08
N LEU A 248 15.21 -23.05 -4.28
CA LEU A 248 13.99 -22.23 -4.41
C LEU A 248 13.07 -22.66 -5.57
N HIS A 249 11.86 -23.13 -5.23
CA HIS A 249 10.81 -23.50 -6.20
C HIS A 249 9.92 -22.29 -6.56
N CYS A 250 10.28 -21.53 -7.59
CA CYS A 250 9.40 -20.50 -8.16
C CYS A 250 9.52 -20.41 -9.70
N LEU A 251 8.43 -20.05 -10.40
CA LEU A 251 8.37 -20.09 -11.86
C LEU A 251 8.83 -18.77 -12.48
N ALA A 252 10.00 -18.80 -13.10
CA ALA A 252 10.65 -17.65 -13.70
C ALA A 252 9.84 -17.00 -14.84
N ALA A 253 9.94 -15.68 -14.97
CA ALA A 253 9.36 -14.90 -16.06
C ALA A 253 10.24 -14.97 -17.34
N ASP A 254 9.62 -14.73 -18.49
CA ASP A 254 10.28 -14.72 -19.80
C ASP A 254 11.24 -13.53 -19.95
N VAL A 255 12.48 -13.80 -20.38
CA VAL A 255 13.55 -12.79 -20.46
C VAL A 255 13.19 -11.67 -21.45
N ARG A 256 12.57 -12.01 -22.57
CA ARG A 256 12.24 -11.05 -23.63
C ARG A 256 11.08 -10.14 -23.27
N LYS A 257 10.01 -10.68 -22.72
CA LYS A 257 8.90 -9.86 -22.16
C LYS A 257 9.37 -9.00 -21.00
N THR A 258 10.36 -9.45 -20.23
CA THR A 258 11.00 -8.65 -19.18
C THR A 258 11.76 -7.46 -19.77
N ALA A 259 12.61 -7.68 -20.79
CA ALA A 259 13.29 -6.60 -21.51
C ALA A 259 12.29 -5.59 -22.11
N GLN A 260 11.23 -6.07 -22.77
CA GLN A 260 10.16 -5.22 -23.33
C GLN A 260 9.44 -4.37 -22.28
N ALA A 261 9.14 -4.94 -21.10
CA ALA A 261 8.51 -4.21 -20.00
C ALA A 261 9.43 -3.12 -19.43
N ILE A 262 10.73 -3.39 -19.29
CA ILE A 262 11.73 -2.42 -18.83
C ILE A 262 11.84 -1.24 -19.82
N ILE A 263 11.89 -1.52 -21.12
CA ILE A 263 11.97 -0.51 -22.18
C ILE A 263 10.70 0.36 -22.20
N ALA A 264 9.52 -0.27 -22.13
CA ALA A 264 8.25 0.46 -22.08
C ALA A 264 8.18 1.38 -20.85
N ALA A 265 8.60 0.91 -19.67
CA ALA A 265 8.57 1.68 -18.44
C ALA A 265 9.38 2.99 -18.52
N GLY A 266 10.59 2.94 -19.09
CA GLY A 266 11.42 4.13 -19.32
C GLY A 266 10.76 5.12 -20.28
N ILE A 267 10.20 4.63 -21.39
CA ILE A 267 9.50 5.46 -22.40
C ILE A 267 8.28 6.21 -21.83
N TYR A 268 7.65 5.67 -20.79
CA TYR A 268 6.52 6.28 -20.08
C TYR A 268 6.92 6.98 -18.77
N GLY A 269 8.22 7.15 -18.49
CA GLY A 269 8.72 7.87 -17.30
C GLY A 269 8.30 7.25 -15.97
N GLN A 270 8.03 5.94 -15.94
CA GLN A 270 7.50 5.27 -14.76
C GLN A 270 8.58 5.18 -13.68
N THR A 271 8.39 5.87 -12.54
CA THR A 271 9.34 5.83 -11.41
C THR A 271 9.53 4.42 -10.83
N ARG A 272 8.53 3.53 -10.96
CA ARG A 272 8.63 2.09 -10.63
C ARG A 272 7.99 1.26 -11.73
N SER A 273 8.58 0.11 -12.06
CA SER A 273 8.02 -0.86 -13.02
C SER A 273 8.44 -2.29 -12.66
N PHE A 274 7.64 -3.29 -13.06
CA PHE A 274 7.87 -4.68 -12.65
C PHE A 274 7.52 -5.65 -13.80
N ALA A 275 8.17 -6.83 -13.84
CA ALA A 275 7.97 -7.84 -14.89
C ALA A 275 7.33 -9.13 -14.34
N LYS A 276 6.35 -9.68 -15.08
CA LYS A 276 5.43 -10.72 -14.61
C LYS A 276 5.69 -12.11 -15.22
N SER A 277 5.64 -13.16 -14.39
CA SER A 277 5.53 -14.56 -14.84
C SER A 277 4.08 -14.94 -15.14
N LYS A 278 3.84 -15.74 -16.19
CA LYS A 278 2.48 -16.15 -16.60
C LYS A 278 1.95 -17.41 -15.90
N LYS A 279 2.74 -18.04 -15.01
CA LYS A 279 2.35 -19.25 -14.25
C LYS A 279 2.75 -19.29 -12.77
N ALA A 280 3.67 -18.45 -12.29
CA ALA A 280 3.79 -18.21 -10.84
C ALA A 280 2.80 -17.13 -10.41
N ASN A 281 2.21 -17.32 -9.23
CA ASN A 281 1.51 -16.25 -8.50
C ASN A 281 2.53 -15.34 -7.80
N ILE A 282 3.34 -14.65 -8.61
CA ILE A 282 4.18 -13.53 -8.19
C ILE A 282 3.76 -12.33 -9.04
N TYR A 283 3.13 -11.38 -8.38
CA TYR A 283 2.55 -10.17 -8.95
C TYR A 283 3.29 -8.95 -8.39
N PHE A 284 2.68 -7.75 -8.48
CA PHE A 284 3.22 -6.44 -8.10
C PHE A 284 4.34 -5.98 -9.05
N ALA A 285 4.24 -4.82 -9.71
CA ALA A 285 3.09 -3.94 -9.94
C ALA A 285 3.25 -3.18 -11.28
N THR A 286 2.20 -2.49 -11.69
CA THR A 286 2.26 -1.27 -12.51
C THR A 286 1.31 -0.26 -11.86
N ASN A 287 1.22 0.98 -12.36
CA ASN A 287 0.29 1.99 -11.83
C ASN A 287 -1.17 1.64 -12.17
N ASN A 288 -1.73 0.66 -11.46
CA ASN A 288 -3.13 0.27 -11.48
C ASN A 288 -3.49 -0.32 -10.10
N SER A 289 -4.65 0.04 -9.54
CA SER A 289 -5.00 -0.16 -8.12
C SER A 289 -5.15 -1.62 -7.70
N SER A 290 -5.36 -2.54 -8.65
CA SER A 290 -5.72 -3.95 -8.42
C SER A 290 -4.62 -4.85 -7.79
N LEU A 291 -3.54 -4.30 -7.21
CA LEU A 291 -2.34 -5.05 -6.84
C LEU A 291 -1.69 -4.64 -5.49
N ARG A 292 -2.21 -5.14 -4.37
CA ARG A 292 -1.52 -5.17 -3.04
C ARG A 292 -1.49 -6.54 -2.32
N LYS A 293 -1.91 -7.66 -2.94
CA LYS A 293 -1.88 -9.03 -2.37
C LYS A 293 -0.45 -9.63 -2.19
N ILE A 294 0.38 -9.06 -1.32
CA ILE A 294 1.71 -9.61 -0.99
C ILE A 294 1.55 -11.07 -0.52
N THR A 295 1.97 -12.01 -1.36
CA THR A 295 1.78 -13.45 -1.13
C THR A 295 2.63 -13.92 0.03
N GLN A 296 1.98 -14.40 1.09
CA GLN A 296 2.59 -15.06 2.23
C GLN A 296 3.54 -16.16 1.73
N THR A 297 4.85 -15.90 1.86
CA THR A 297 5.89 -16.81 1.40
C THR A 297 6.47 -17.52 2.62
N TYR A 298 6.69 -18.82 2.49
CA TYR A 298 7.30 -19.67 3.51
C TYR A 298 8.47 -20.42 2.85
N LEU A 299 9.56 -20.62 3.58
CA LEU A 299 10.54 -21.65 3.23
C LEU A 299 10.23 -22.92 4.02
N GLN A 300 10.46 -24.09 3.40
CA GLN A 300 10.32 -25.38 4.07
C GLN A 300 11.64 -26.15 3.95
N ASP A 301 12.21 -26.54 5.09
CA ASP A 301 13.37 -27.41 5.13
C ASP A 301 12.97 -28.84 4.69
N ARG A 302 13.82 -29.50 3.90
CA ARG A 302 13.55 -30.83 3.34
C ARG A 302 14.04 -32.00 4.21
N LYS A 303 14.89 -31.78 5.20
CA LYS A 303 15.35 -32.79 6.17
C LYS A 303 14.45 -32.83 7.40
N THR A 304 14.03 -31.67 7.91
CA THR A 304 13.19 -31.55 9.12
C THR A 304 11.71 -31.33 8.82
N GLY A 305 11.36 -30.94 7.59
CA GLY A 305 9.99 -30.57 7.21
C GLY A 305 9.52 -29.23 7.77
N GLN A 306 10.34 -28.55 8.59
CA GLN A 306 10.00 -27.34 9.33
C GLN A 306 9.79 -26.13 8.39
N ARG A 307 8.84 -25.25 8.71
CA ARG A 307 8.49 -24.08 7.90
C ARG A 307 8.86 -22.78 8.58
N PHE A 308 9.61 -21.93 7.88
CA PHE A 308 10.05 -20.62 8.34
C PHE A 308 9.22 -19.51 7.67
N ARG A 309 8.66 -18.64 8.50
CA ARG A 309 7.87 -17.46 8.10
C ARG A 309 8.81 -16.28 7.89
N LEU A 310 8.67 -15.54 6.79
CA LEU A 310 9.67 -14.52 6.41
C LEU A 310 9.57 -13.19 7.18
N ASN A 311 8.46 -12.98 7.90
CA ASN A 311 8.30 -11.89 8.86
C ASN A 311 8.04 -12.53 10.23
N GLY A 312 8.91 -12.25 11.19
CA GLY A 312 8.60 -12.41 12.61
C GLY A 312 7.68 -11.30 13.08
N ASP A 313 6.80 -11.61 14.03
CA ASP A 313 6.97 -11.15 15.42
C ASP A 313 6.07 -12.00 16.33
N GLN A 314 6.26 -11.90 17.64
CA GLN A 314 5.69 -12.81 18.64
C GLN A 314 4.25 -12.48 19.07
N GLU A 315 3.73 -13.27 20.00
CA GLU A 315 2.31 -13.37 20.31
C GLU A 315 1.83 -12.33 21.32
N THR A 316 0.70 -11.69 21.00
CA THR A 316 -0.27 -11.23 21.99
C THR A 316 -1.67 -11.67 21.57
N SER A 317 -2.62 -11.66 22.53
CA SER A 317 -4.01 -12.06 22.36
C SER A 317 -4.87 -11.03 21.60
N TYR A 318 -4.34 -9.83 21.36
CA TYR A 318 -4.90 -8.84 20.45
C TYR A 318 -4.29 -8.95 19.04
N MET A 319 -4.88 -8.29 18.04
CA MET A 319 -4.28 -8.16 16.72
C MET A 319 -4.07 -6.66 16.43
N PRO A 320 -2.86 -6.12 16.65
CA PRO A 320 -2.57 -4.73 16.31
C PRO A 320 -2.73 -4.52 14.80
N GLU A 321 -3.21 -3.33 14.41
CA GLU A 321 -3.13 -2.90 13.02
C GLU A 321 -1.66 -2.78 12.60
N LYS A 322 -1.37 -3.00 11.32
CA LYS A 322 -0.02 -2.84 10.79
C LYS A 322 0.16 -1.40 10.36
N GLU A 323 1.28 -0.77 10.72
CA GLU A 323 1.67 0.53 10.17
C GLU A 323 1.57 0.51 8.65
N CYS A 324 0.69 1.37 8.11
CA CYS A 324 0.24 1.25 6.74
C CYS A 324 0.67 2.48 5.94
N LEU A 325 1.70 2.32 5.10
CA LEU A 325 2.10 3.33 4.12
C LEU A 325 1.05 3.42 3.00
N ARG A 326 -0.07 4.06 3.34
CA ARG A 326 -1.16 4.49 2.46
C ARG A 326 -0.94 5.95 2.05
N GLN A 327 -1.82 6.45 1.20
CA GLN A 327 -1.89 7.87 0.91
C GLN A 327 -2.71 8.55 2.01
N ASP A 328 -2.13 9.61 2.55
CA ASP A 328 -2.60 10.36 3.72
C ASP A 328 -3.52 11.49 3.26
N PHE A 329 -4.63 11.72 3.98
CA PHE A 329 -5.63 12.73 3.62
C PHE A 329 -5.05 14.16 3.64
N THR A 330 -3.96 14.44 4.35
CA THR A 330 -3.23 15.73 4.26
C THR A 330 -2.93 16.13 2.81
N GLN A 331 -2.69 15.15 1.92
CA GLN A 331 -2.37 15.36 0.50
C GLN A 331 -3.62 15.66 -0.35
N CYS A 332 -4.81 15.72 0.25
CA CYS A 332 -6.11 15.96 -0.35
C CYS A 332 -6.96 16.99 0.41
N VAL A 333 -6.37 17.72 1.38
CA VAL A 333 -7.03 18.83 2.08
C VAL A 333 -7.29 19.99 1.11
N LYS A 334 -8.55 20.24 0.76
CA LYS A 334 -8.96 21.40 -0.07
C LYS A 334 -9.20 22.66 0.77
N TYR A 335 -9.82 22.51 1.94
CA TYR A 335 -10.19 23.64 2.81
C TYR A 335 -9.20 23.79 3.97
N THR A 336 -8.59 24.96 4.09
CA THR A 336 -7.82 25.37 5.29
C THR A 336 -8.78 25.68 6.44
N PRO A 337 -8.34 25.69 7.72
CA PRO A 337 -9.21 25.96 8.87
C PRO A 337 -10.02 27.26 8.75
N SER A 338 -9.44 28.29 8.12
CA SER A 338 -10.07 29.59 7.82
C SER A 338 -11.16 29.60 6.75
N HIS A 339 -11.42 28.46 6.09
CA HIS A 339 -12.37 28.29 4.99
C HIS A 339 -13.26 27.05 5.18
N LEU A 340 -13.33 26.52 6.41
CA LEU A 340 -14.30 25.49 6.77
C LEU A 340 -15.66 26.15 7.07
N PRO A 341 -16.79 25.56 6.67
CA PRO A 341 -18.09 25.98 7.16
C PRO A 341 -18.22 25.68 8.66
N GLU A 342 -19.07 26.43 9.37
CA GLU A 342 -19.33 26.21 10.80
C GLU A 342 -20.05 24.87 11.09
N LYS A 343 -20.73 24.33 10.08
CA LYS A 343 -21.66 23.20 10.19
C LYS A 343 -21.71 22.41 8.88
N VAL A 344 -21.69 21.08 9.00
CA VAL A 344 -21.82 20.12 7.89
C VAL A 344 -22.76 19.01 8.33
N ASP A 345 -23.70 18.61 7.47
CA ASP A 345 -24.61 17.49 7.76
C ASP A 345 -24.78 16.59 6.53
N LEU A 346 -24.27 15.36 6.63
CA LEU A 346 -24.33 14.34 5.58
C LEU A 346 -25.60 13.47 5.68
N ARG A 347 -26.39 13.60 6.76
CA ARG A 347 -27.57 12.76 7.04
C ARG A 347 -28.66 12.79 5.97
N PRO A 348 -28.93 13.88 5.22
CA PRO A 348 -29.94 13.88 4.15
C PRO A 348 -29.69 12.85 3.03
N TRP A 349 -28.47 12.33 2.91
CA TRP A 349 -28.09 11.29 1.95
C TRP A 349 -27.72 9.94 2.59
N MET A 350 -27.90 9.79 3.90
CA MET A 350 -27.69 8.51 4.60
C MET A 350 -28.91 7.60 4.46
N THR A 351 -28.67 6.29 4.45
CA THR A 351 -29.70 5.23 4.53
C THR A 351 -30.34 5.17 5.92
N GLU A 352 -31.36 4.32 6.10
CA GLU A 352 -31.98 4.03 7.40
C GLU A 352 -30.92 3.61 8.45
N ILE A 353 -31.14 3.87 9.75
CA ILE A 353 -30.17 3.44 10.78
C ILE A 353 -30.23 1.93 10.97
N GLU A 354 -29.06 1.31 10.81
CA GLU A 354 -28.86 -0.11 10.96
C GLU A 354 -28.78 -0.62 12.39
N ASN A 355 -29.07 -1.91 12.58
CA ASN A 355 -28.95 -2.60 13.87
C ASN A 355 -28.06 -3.85 13.77
N GLN A 356 -26.81 -3.73 14.23
CA GLN A 356 -25.82 -4.81 14.26
C GLN A 356 -26.27 -6.03 15.09
N SER A 357 -27.32 -5.89 15.92
CA SER A 357 -27.82 -6.93 16.81
C SER A 357 -26.74 -7.42 17.79
N SER A 358 -26.72 -8.70 18.14
CA SER A 358 -25.81 -9.25 19.17
C SER A 358 -24.41 -9.65 18.64
N ILE A 359 -24.03 -9.29 17.41
CA ILE A 359 -22.75 -9.71 16.80
C ILE A 359 -21.77 -8.54 16.66
N SER A 360 -20.47 -8.83 16.59
CA SER A 360 -19.40 -7.82 16.67
C SER A 360 -19.10 -7.13 15.32
N SER A 361 -20.14 -6.79 14.57
CA SER A 361 -20.07 -6.34 13.17
C SER A 361 -20.07 -4.81 12.96
N CYS A 362 -19.88 -4.01 14.01
CA CYS A 362 -19.90 -2.54 13.98
C CYS A 362 -19.09 -1.94 12.80
N THR A 363 -17.85 -2.40 12.60
CA THR A 363 -16.98 -2.01 11.47
C THR A 363 -17.65 -2.18 10.10
N ALA A 364 -18.44 -3.24 9.91
CA ALA A 364 -19.14 -3.51 8.66
C ALA A 364 -20.41 -2.67 8.50
N ASN A 365 -21.08 -2.30 9.58
CA ASN A 365 -22.26 -1.41 9.54
C ASN A 365 -21.82 0.04 9.21
N ALA A 366 -20.74 0.52 9.83
CA ALA A 366 -20.15 1.83 9.51
C ALA A 366 -19.65 1.89 8.05
N MET A 367 -19.03 0.81 7.57
CA MET A 367 -18.55 0.70 6.18
C MET A 367 -19.70 0.62 5.16
N ALA A 368 -20.80 -0.08 5.48
CA ALA A 368 -22.00 -0.12 4.63
C ALA A 368 -22.61 1.27 4.49
N GLY A 369 -22.90 1.95 5.61
CA GLY A 369 -23.47 3.31 5.60
C GLY A 369 -22.59 4.33 4.83
N ALA A 370 -21.26 4.22 4.94
CA ALA A 370 -20.34 5.03 4.15
C ALA A 370 -20.47 4.76 2.64
N TYR A 371 -20.55 3.48 2.26
CA TYR A 371 -20.67 3.08 0.86
C TYR A 371 -22.01 3.49 0.24
N GLU A 372 -23.10 3.34 1.00
CA GLU A 372 -24.46 3.65 0.58
C GLU A 372 -24.67 5.16 0.40
N TYR A 373 -24.20 5.98 1.34
CA TYR A 373 -24.15 7.44 1.21
C TYR A 373 -23.40 7.86 -0.06
N LEU A 374 -22.19 7.30 -0.29
CA LEU A 374 -21.40 7.61 -1.49
C LEU A 374 -22.09 7.14 -2.77
N ASN A 375 -22.80 6.00 -2.75
CA ASN A 375 -23.60 5.55 -3.89
C ASN A 375 -24.75 6.52 -4.19
N TYR A 376 -25.45 6.99 -3.16
CA TYR A 376 -26.59 7.89 -3.34
C TYR A 376 -26.13 9.28 -3.81
N LYS A 377 -25.09 9.87 -3.21
CA LYS A 377 -24.48 11.12 -3.70
C LYS A 377 -23.96 11.02 -5.14
N SER A 378 -23.30 9.91 -5.51
CA SER A 378 -22.68 9.77 -6.85
C SER A 378 -23.62 9.30 -7.96
N THR A 379 -24.78 8.70 -7.63
CA THR A 379 -25.67 8.10 -8.65
C THR A 379 -27.15 8.52 -8.56
N GLY A 380 -27.58 9.15 -7.46
CA GLY A 380 -28.99 9.42 -7.17
C GLY A 380 -29.82 8.18 -6.79
N ASN A 381 -29.20 6.98 -6.71
CA ASN A 381 -29.89 5.75 -6.33
C ASN A 381 -29.50 5.33 -4.91
N GLN A 382 -30.48 5.02 -4.07
CA GLN A 382 -30.23 4.34 -2.80
C GLN A 382 -30.06 2.83 -3.04
N ILE A 383 -29.15 2.22 -2.28
CA ILE A 383 -28.90 0.78 -2.23
C ILE A 383 -28.69 0.37 -0.76
N ASP A 384 -28.76 -0.94 -0.51
CA ASP A 384 -28.57 -1.60 0.79
C ASP A 384 -27.53 -2.71 0.56
N VAL A 385 -26.36 -2.62 1.23
CA VAL A 385 -25.20 -3.46 0.94
C VAL A 385 -24.85 -4.42 2.08
N SER A 386 -24.59 -5.68 1.74
CA SER A 386 -24.50 -6.78 2.70
C SER A 386 -23.40 -6.57 3.73
N ARG A 387 -23.80 -6.23 4.94
CA ARG A 387 -22.93 -6.07 6.11
C ARG A 387 -22.31 -7.39 6.49
N LEU A 388 -23.02 -8.51 6.32
CA LEU A 388 -22.43 -9.84 6.54
C LEU A 388 -21.41 -10.23 5.46
N PHE A 389 -21.54 -9.74 4.22
CA PHE A 389 -20.51 -9.94 3.20
C PHE A 389 -19.24 -9.15 3.55
N ILE A 390 -19.37 -7.88 3.93
CA ILE A 390 -18.24 -7.07 4.42
C ILE A 390 -17.61 -7.76 5.65
N TYR A 391 -18.43 -8.11 6.64
CA TYR A 391 -17.97 -8.64 7.92
C TYR A 391 -17.35 -10.05 7.82
N TYR A 392 -17.79 -10.88 6.88
CA TYR A 392 -17.17 -12.18 6.61
C TYR A 392 -15.78 -11.98 5.99
N ASN A 393 -15.68 -11.19 4.92
CA ASN A 393 -14.45 -11.03 4.15
C ASN A 393 -13.38 -10.21 4.89
N SER A 394 -13.79 -9.24 5.73
CA SER A 394 -12.86 -8.47 6.55
C SER A 394 -12.22 -9.34 7.65
N ARG A 395 -13.00 -10.19 8.35
CA ARG A 395 -12.44 -11.16 9.31
C ARG A 395 -11.61 -12.25 8.63
N LEU A 396 -11.95 -12.65 7.40
CA LEU A 396 -11.14 -13.58 6.63
C LEU A 396 -9.73 -13.04 6.33
N LYS A 397 -9.57 -11.71 6.18
CA LYS A 397 -8.26 -11.04 6.05
C LYS A 397 -7.45 -11.02 7.35
N GLY A 398 -8.13 -10.89 8.50
CA GLY A 398 -7.52 -10.95 9.82
C GLY A 398 -7.23 -12.37 10.35
N LEU A 399 -7.67 -13.42 9.67
CA LEU A 399 -7.64 -14.78 10.21
C LEU A 399 -6.20 -15.32 10.34
N LYS A 400 -5.77 -15.65 11.57
CA LYS A 400 -4.47 -16.29 11.82
C LYS A 400 -4.49 -17.74 11.26
N GLN A 401 -3.33 -18.26 10.87
CA GLN A 401 -3.23 -19.61 10.29
C GLN A 401 -3.70 -20.67 11.31
N ASN A 402 -4.51 -21.64 10.86
CA ASN A 402 -5.23 -22.64 11.66
C ASN A 402 -6.35 -22.11 12.58
N GLN A 403 -6.60 -20.80 12.65
CA GLN A 403 -7.75 -20.24 13.36
C GLN A 403 -9.04 -20.51 12.56
N LYS A 404 -10.14 -20.85 13.25
CA LYS A 404 -11.48 -20.88 12.65
C LYS A 404 -12.09 -19.48 12.67
N LEU A 405 -12.87 -19.14 11.65
CA LEU A 405 -13.61 -17.87 11.61
C LEU A 405 -14.63 -17.81 12.75
N ALA A 406 -14.59 -16.74 13.54
CA ALA A 406 -15.43 -16.52 14.72
C ALA A 406 -15.91 -15.06 14.77
N ASP A 407 -16.90 -14.77 15.62
CA ASP A 407 -17.45 -13.43 15.81
C ASP A 407 -16.56 -12.62 16.79
N THR A 408 -15.46 -12.09 16.29
CA THR A 408 -14.37 -11.47 17.10
C THR A 408 -14.10 -10.00 16.75
N GLY A 409 -15.02 -9.34 16.05
CA GLY A 409 -14.76 -8.01 15.49
C GLY A 409 -13.85 -8.02 14.26
N SER A 410 -13.59 -6.85 13.69
CA SER A 410 -12.69 -6.65 12.55
C SER A 410 -12.06 -5.26 12.60
N ALA A 411 -10.76 -5.17 12.31
CA ALA A 411 -10.08 -3.91 12.01
C ALA A 411 -10.76 -3.17 10.84
N ILE A 412 -10.75 -1.83 10.88
CA ILE A 412 -11.32 -0.98 9.82
C ILE A 412 -10.52 -1.18 8.52
N GLN A 413 -9.19 -1.28 8.63
CA GLN A 413 -8.31 -1.56 7.49
C GLN A 413 -8.75 -2.83 6.72
N TYR A 414 -9.15 -3.90 7.40
CA TYR A 414 -9.57 -5.14 6.72
C TYR A 414 -10.94 -5.03 6.03
N ALA A 415 -11.82 -4.13 6.49
CA ALA A 415 -13.06 -3.83 5.81
C ALA A 415 -12.78 -3.00 4.54
N VAL A 416 -11.95 -1.94 4.65
CA VAL A 416 -11.46 -1.17 3.50
C VAL A 416 -10.85 -2.10 2.44
N GLU A 417 -9.87 -2.94 2.84
CA GLU A 417 -9.23 -3.90 1.95
C GLU A 417 -10.17 -4.97 1.39
N SER A 418 -11.35 -5.17 1.99
CA SER A 418 -12.39 -6.05 1.46
C SER A 418 -13.15 -5.39 0.32
N LEU A 419 -13.59 -4.14 0.49
CA LEU A 419 -14.29 -3.41 -0.57
C LEU A 419 -13.35 -3.02 -1.73
N GLU A 420 -12.05 -2.83 -1.47
CA GLU A 420 -11.03 -2.63 -2.52
C GLU A 420 -10.80 -3.90 -3.38
N GLU A 421 -10.84 -5.10 -2.77
CA GLU A 421 -10.51 -6.35 -3.48
C GLU A 421 -11.71 -7.12 -4.01
N SER A 422 -12.88 -6.98 -3.38
CA SER A 422 -14.06 -7.82 -3.62
C SER A 422 -15.37 -7.02 -3.70
N GLY A 423 -15.34 -5.71 -3.40
CA GLY A 423 -16.54 -4.87 -3.28
C GLY A 423 -17.53 -5.39 -2.21
N VAL A 424 -18.82 -5.21 -2.46
CA VAL A 424 -19.90 -5.70 -1.58
C VAL A 424 -21.18 -6.02 -2.37
N CYS A 425 -21.80 -7.19 -2.16
CA CYS A 425 -23.09 -7.52 -2.78
C CYS A 425 -24.24 -6.79 -2.08
N LEU A 426 -25.41 -6.69 -2.72
CA LEU A 426 -26.62 -6.17 -2.10
C LEU A 426 -27.02 -7.06 -0.90
N GLU A 427 -27.60 -6.47 0.15
CA GLU A 427 -28.02 -7.26 1.30
C GLU A 427 -29.22 -8.16 0.99
N SER A 428 -30.00 -7.83 -0.04
CA SER A 428 -31.02 -8.73 -0.61
C SER A 428 -30.45 -10.07 -1.11
N LEU A 429 -29.20 -10.09 -1.61
CA LEU A 429 -28.51 -11.31 -2.05
C LEU A 429 -27.79 -12.05 -0.91
N TRP A 430 -27.32 -11.33 0.12
CA TRP A 430 -26.75 -11.94 1.32
C TRP A 430 -27.30 -11.30 2.62
N PRO A 431 -28.55 -11.65 3.03
CA PRO A 431 -29.26 -10.94 4.10
C PRO A 431 -28.63 -11.07 5.48
N TYR A 432 -28.86 -10.05 6.33
CA TYR A 432 -28.40 -9.93 7.72
C TYR A 432 -29.05 -10.93 8.71
N ASP A 433 -28.88 -12.22 8.43
CA ASP A 433 -29.19 -13.31 9.35
C ASP A 433 -27.95 -13.60 10.20
N ILE A 434 -27.97 -13.20 11.47
CA ILE A 434 -26.85 -13.38 12.40
C ILE A 434 -26.40 -14.86 12.55
N LYS A 435 -27.24 -15.84 12.21
CA LYS A 435 -26.86 -17.27 12.17
C LYS A 435 -25.82 -17.57 11.09
N LYS A 436 -25.74 -16.71 10.05
CA LYS A 436 -24.76 -16.76 8.97
C LYS A 436 -23.45 -16.03 9.30
N VAL A 437 -23.26 -15.50 10.52
CA VAL A 437 -22.08 -14.69 10.88
C VAL A 437 -20.73 -15.33 10.50
N ASN A 438 -20.61 -16.66 10.55
CA ASN A 438 -19.40 -17.38 10.13
C ASN A 438 -19.58 -18.21 8.84
N ALA A 439 -20.74 -18.12 8.18
CA ALA A 439 -21.02 -18.82 6.93
C ALA A 439 -20.42 -18.06 5.74
N LYS A 440 -19.79 -18.79 4.81
CA LYS A 440 -19.24 -18.19 3.59
C LYS A 440 -20.36 -17.72 2.66
N PRO A 441 -20.31 -16.47 2.13
CA PRO A 441 -21.20 -16.04 1.06
C PRO A 441 -21.14 -16.94 -0.16
N ILE A 442 -22.28 -17.12 -0.84
CA ILE A 442 -22.34 -17.91 -2.08
C ILE A 442 -21.55 -17.20 -3.20
N GLN A 443 -21.12 -17.96 -4.21
CA GLN A 443 -20.28 -17.43 -5.29
C GLN A 443 -20.95 -16.27 -6.05
N GLN A 444 -22.29 -16.27 -6.14
CA GLN A 444 -23.06 -15.18 -6.74
C GLN A 444 -22.85 -13.84 -6.01
N CYS A 445 -22.72 -13.85 -4.67
CA CYS A 445 -22.41 -12.65 -3.89
C CYS A 445 -21.09 -12.02 -4.36
N TYR A 446 -20.05 -12.84 -4.53
CA TYR A 446 -18.75 -12.34 -5.00
C TYR A 446 -18.82 -11.78 -6.44
N SER A 447 -19.63 -12.38 -7.32
CA SER A 447 -19.78 -11.88 -8.69
C SER A 447 -20.62 -10.61 -8.80
N GLU A 448 -21.62 -10.41 -7.95
CA GLU A 448 -22.35 -9.14 -7.85
C GLU A 448 -21.48 -8.05 -7.20
N ALA A 449 -20.73 -8.41 -6.16
CA ALA A 449 -19.87 -7.49 -5.41
C ALA A 449 -18.75 -6.84 -6.25
N GLU A 450 -18.31 -7.47 -7.34
CA GLU A 450 -17.36 -6.88 -8.31
C GLU A 450 -17.87 -5.56 -8.93
N GLU A 451 -19.19 -5.36 -9.05
CA GLU A 451 -19.80 -4.10 -9.53
C GLU A 451 -19.78 -2.98 -8.47
N TYR A 452 -19.57 -3.33 -7.20
CA TYR A 452 -19.69 -2.45 -6.04
C TYR A 452 -18.37 -2.32 -5.25
N THR A 453 -17.27 -2.12 -5.96
CA THR A 453 -15.96 -1.79 -5.37
C THR A 453 -15.86 -0.33 -4.91
N ILE A 454 -14.87 -0.02 -4.05
CA ILE A 454 -14.39 1.35 -3.79
C ILE A 454 -13.13 1.63 -4.62
N THR A 455 -12.92 2.88 -5.01
CA THR A 455 -11.81 3.28 -5.92
C THR A 455 -10.61 3.84 -5.19
N GLU A 456 -10.81 4.43 -4.02
CA GLU A 456 -9.76 4.96 -3.15
C GLU A 456 -10.18 4.84 -1.68
N ALA A 457 -9.20 4.71 -0.78
CA ALA A 457 -9.40 4.84 0.66
C ALA A 457 -8.18 5.52 1.28
N LEU A 458 -8.44 6.60 2.02
CA LEU A 458 -7.45 7.47 2.64
C LEU A 458 -7.55 7.33 4.17
N GLN A 459 -6.39 7.27 4.83
CA GLN A 459 -6.35 7.43 6.28
C GLN A 459 -6.47 8.92 6.57
N VAL A 460 -7.32 9.26 7.55
CA VAL A 460 -7.46 10.63 8.07
C VAL A 460 -6.76 10.65 9.43
N HIS A 461 -6.03 11.70 9.75
CA HIS A 461 -5.46 11.87 11.08
C HIS A 461 -6.54 12.09 12.13
N ILE A 462 -6.18 11.73 13.37
CA ILE A 462 -6.88 12.20 14.56
C ILE A 462 -6.45 13.65 14.82
N ASP A 463 -6.97 14.54 13.97
CA ASP A 463 -6.92 16.01 14.04
C ASP A 463 -8.30 16.58 13.71
N ILE A 464 -8.74 17.57 14.47
CA ILE A 464 -10.10 18.13 14.38
C ILE A 464 -10.33 18.87 13.05
N ASN A 465 -9.33 19.59 12.55
CA ASN A 465 -9.44 20.38 11.32
C ASN A 465 -9.36 19.50 10.08
N GLU A 466 -8.52 18.45 10.11
CA GLU A 466 -8.44 17.47 9.02
C GLU A 466 -9.75 16.67 8.90
N MET A 467 -10.31 16.20 10.03
CA MET A 467 -11.62 15.53 10.05
C MET A 467 -12.75 16.46 9.56
N LYS A 468 -12.76 17.74 9.96
CA LYS A 468 -13.71 18.73 9.41
C LYS A 468 -13.51 18.95 7.91
N SER A 469 -12.28 19.09 7.43
CA SER A 469 -11.96 19.30 6.01
C SER A 469 -12.29 18.08 5.13
N CYS A 470 -12.31 16.88 5.72
CA CYS A 470 -12.81 15.67 5.08
C CYS A 470 -14.36 15.70 4.93
N LEU A 471 -15.07 15.99 6.02
CA LEU A 471 -16.53 16.10 6.03
C LEU A 471 -17.04 17.24 5.14
N ALA A 472 -16.40 18.41 5.18
CA ALA A 472 -16.75 19.59 4.37
C ALA A 472 -16.49 19.40 2.86
N GLN A 473 -15.67 18.42 2.46
CA GLN A 473 -15.54 17.96 1.08
C GLN A 473 -16.62 16.95 0.65
N GLY A 474 -17.54 16.59 1.57
CA GLY A 474 -18.63 15.65 1.34
C GLY A 474 -18.29 14.18 1.64
N PHE A 475 -17.14 13.88 2.26
CA PHE A 475 -16.70 12.51 2.53
C PHE A 475 -16.91 12.13 4.01
N PRO A 476 -17.64 11.04 4.32
CA PRO A 476 -17.83 10.57 5.69
C PRO A 476 -16.59 9.82 6.19
N ILE A 477 -16.45 9.67 7.52
CA ILE A 477 -15.26 9.09 8.15
C ILE A 477 -15.65 7.93 9.06
N ILE A 478 -15.15 6.72 8.77
CA ILE A 478 -15.23 5.56 9.65
C ILE A 478 -14.18 5.73 10.75
N VAL A 479 -14.58 5.74 12.02
CA VAL A 479 -13.65 5.86 13.16
C VAL A 479 -13.79 4.70 14.15
N SER A 480 -12.72 4.46 14.93
CA SER A 480 -12.71 3.55 16.08
C SER A 480 -12.71 4.34 17.39
N LEU A 481 -13.75 4.16 18.21
CA LEU A 481 -13.86 4.71 19.56
C LEU A 481 -13.61 3.63 20.62
N ASN A 482 -12.82 3.96 21.64
CA ASN A 482 -12.81 3.26 22.93
C ASN A 482 -14.02 3.75 23.75
N LEU A 483 -14.89 2.85 24.20
CA LEU A 483 -16.11 3.19 24.94
C LEU A 483 -15.96 2.98 26.45
N TYR A 484 -16.58 3.87 27.22
CA TYR A 484 -16.63 3.91 28.69
C TYR A 484 -18.07 3.80 29.18
N LYS A 485 -18.32 3.59 30.47
CA LYS A 485 -19.69 3.37 31.00
C LYS A 485 -20.59 4.60 30.81
N SER A 486 -20.01 5.79 30.93
CA SER A 486 -20.57 7.11 30.64
C SER A 486 -21.16 7.22 29.22
N PHE A 487 -20.63 6.47 28.24
CA PHE A 487 -21.21 6.40 26.89
C PHE A 487 -22.65 5.85 26.90
N ASP A 488 -23.04 5.03 27.88
CA ASP A 488 -24.42 4.58 28.00
C ASP A 488 -25.42 5.70 28.37
N LYS A 489 -24.96 6.87 28.86
CA LYS A 489 -25.82 8.08 28.99
C LYS A 489 -26.35 8.56 27.63
N ALA A 490 -25.62 8.33 26.54
CA ALA A 490 -26.03 8.74 25.20
C ALA A 490 -27.27 8.01 24.66
N LYS A 491 -27.75 6.94 25.33
CA LYS A 491 -28.96 6.18 24.97
C LYS A 491 -30.22 7.03 24.77
N ALA A 492 -30.34 8.16 25.48
CA ALA A 492 -31.55 9.00 25.49
C ALA A 492 -31.51 10.14 24.45
N LYS A 493 -30.82 11.26 24.75
CA LYS A 493 -30.73 12.44 23.87
C LYS A 493 -29.58 12.36 22.83
N GLY A 494 -28.85 11.24 22.73
CA GLY A 494 -27.69 11.10 21.82
C GLY A 494 -26.42 11.86 22.21
N LYS A 495 -26.48 12.82 23.15
CA LYS A 495 -25.32 13.56 23.69
C LYS A 495 -24.31 12.57 24.34
N VAL A 496 -23.05 12.55 23.89
CA VAL A 496 -21.99 11.70 24.47
C VAL A 496 -21.14 12.51 25.45
N PRO A 497 -21.06 12.14 26.74
CA PRO A 497 -20.19 12.82 27.70
C PRO A 497 -18.72 12.44 27.50
N MET A 498 -17.82 13.28 28.02
CA MET A 498 -16.42 12.89 28.26
C MET A 498 -16.36 11.82 29.37
N PRO A 499 -15.45 10.82 29.29
CA PRO A 499 -15.27 9.83 30.34
C PRO A 499 -14.56 10.44 31.55
N LYS A 500 -14.86 9.98 32.76
CA LYS A 500 -14.13 10.43 33.98
C LYS A 500 -12.72 9.82 34.00
N ALA A 501 -11.76 10.51 34.62
CA ALA A 501 -10.35 10.11 34.63
C ALA A 501 -10.09 8.73 35.27
N ASN A 502 -10.92 8.32 36.22
CA ASN A 502 -10.90 7.02 36.90
C ASN A 502 -11.85 5.99 36.26
N GLU A 503 -12.46 6.29 35.11
CA GLU A 503 -13.51 5.46 34.53
C GLU A 503 -12.95 4.25 33.79
N THR A 504 -13.52 3.07 34.07
CA THR A 504 -13.17 1.83 33.37
C THR A 504 -13.85 1.74 32.00
N SER A 505 -13.22 1.00 31.09
CA SER A 505 -13.82 0.70 29.79
C SER A 505 -15.17 -0.01 29.97
N ARG A 506 -16.08 0.23 29.02
CA ARG A 506 -17.45 -0.27 29.08
C ARG A 506 -17.48 -1.79 29.15
N ASP A 507 -18.20 -2.33 30.15
CA ASP A 507 -18.22 -3.77 30.51
C ASP A 507 -18.57 -4.71 29.35
N SER A 508 -19.27 -4.20 28.34
CA SER A 508 -19.46 -4.87 27.06
C SER A 508 -19.19 -3.91 25.89
N HIS A 509 -18.51 -4.42 24.86
CA HIS A 509 -18.21 -3.70 23.62
C HIS A 509 -17.43 -2.38 23.83
N GLY A 510 -16.42 -2.39 24.73
CA GLY A 510 -15.52 -1.26 25.03
C GLY A 510 -14.66 -0.75 23.86
N ARG A 511 -14.81 -1.30 22.65
CA ARG A 511 -14.31 -0.76 21.38
C ARG A 511 -15.39 -0.88 20.33
N HIS A 512 -15.63 0.20 19.59
CA HIS A 512 -16.76 0.31 18.68
C HIS A 512 -16.42 1.19 17.47
N ALA A 513 -16.82 0.73 16.27
CA ALA A 513 -16.59 1.45 15.02
C ALA A 513 -17.88 2.10 14.50
N VAL A 514 -17.79 3.39 14.17
CA VAL A 514 -18.94 4.28 13.84
C VAL A 514 -18.63 5.17 12.64
N LEU A 515 -19.62 5.87 12.11
CA LEU A 515 -19.47 6.73 10.93
C LEU A 515 -19.77 8.21 11.25
N LEU A 516 -18.75 9.06 11.19
CA LEU A 516 -18.90 10.52 11.23
C LEU A 516 -19.67 10.96 9.98
N SER A 517 -20.74 11.70 10.23
CA SER A 517 -21.77 12.10 9.27
C SER A 517 -22.00 13.61 9.28
N GLY A 518 -21.08 14.39 9.83
CA GLY A 518 -21.20 15.85 9.94
C GLY A 518 -20.53 16.40 11.21
N TYR A 519 -20.62 17.71 11.41
CA TYR A 519 -20.16 18.41 12.61
C TYR A 519 -20.93 19.73 12.83
N SER A 520 -20.87 20.25 14.06
CA SER A 520 -21.36 21.58 14.43
C SER A 520 -20.36 22.27 15.35
N ASN A 521 -19.87 23.45 14.96
CA ASN A 521 -18.95 24.25 15.76
C ASN A 521 -19.62 24.86 17.00
N SER A 522 -20.86 25.35 16.90
CA SER A 522 -21.61 25.88 18.04
C SER A 522 -21.78 24.80 19.12
N SER A 523 -22.18 23.59 18.72
CA SER A 523 -22.31 22.44 19.61
C SER A 523 -21.00 21.67 19.85
N LYS A 524 -19.84 22.19 19.41
CA LYS A 524 -18.48 21.62 19.57
C LYS A 524 -18.38 20.10 19.37
N ALA A 525 -19.13 19.53 18.43
CA ALA A 525 -19.31 18.08 18.31
C ALA A 525 -19.40 17.58 16.88
N PHE A 526 -18.98 16.33 16.67
CA PHE A 526 -19.23 15.57 15.45
C PHE A 526 -20.59 14.85 15.53
N ILE A 527 -21.30 14.84 14.41
CA ILE A 527 -22.52 14.05 14.20
C ILE A 527 -22.09 12.63 13.85
N VAL A 528 -22.48 11.64 14.66
CA VAL A 528 -22.02 10.25 14.53
C VAL A 528 -23.21 9.30 14.31
N ARG A 529 -23.15 8.53 13.24
CA ARG A 529 -24.10 7.46 12.90
C ARG A 529 -23.69 6.19 13.64
N ASN A 530 -24.53 5.75 14.56
CA ASN A 530 -24.39 4.47 15.26
C ASN A 530 -25.07 3.34 14.43
N SER A 531 -24.91 2.09 14.88
CA SER A 531 -25.47 0.88 14.28
C SER A 531 -26.27 0.04 15.28
N TRP A 532 -26.95 0.67 16.24
CA TRP A 532 -27.80 0.03 17.27
C TRP A 532 -29.31 0.22 17.04
N GLY A 533 -29.69 0.59 15.81
CA GLY A 533 -31.07 0.84 15.40
C GLY A 533 -31.60 2.24 15.75
N LYS A 534 -32.67 2.64 15.06
CA LYS A 534 -33.33 3.96 15.23
C LYS A 534 -33.85 4.26 16.65
N GLY A 535 -33.97 3.25 17.51
CA GLY A 535 -34.47 3.38 18.89
C GLY A 535 -33.41 3.73 19.94
N TRP A 536 -32.18 4.04 19.52
CA TRP A 536 -31.07 4.41 20.41
C TRP A 536 -30.57 5.82 20.09
N GLY A 537 -30.32 6.63 21.12
CA GLY A 537 -29.85 8.02 20.95
C GLY A 537 -30.85 8.89 20.18
N ASP A 538 -30.36 9.91 19.48
CA ASP A 538 -31.21 10.70 18.59
C ASP A 538 -31.46 9.94 17.28
N LYS A 539 -32.52 9.11 17.28
CA LYS A 539 -33.01 8.37 16.11
C LYS A 539 -31.97 7.42 15.50
N GLY A 540 -30.97 6.98 16.28
CA GLY A 540 -29.82 6.20 15.85
C GLY A 540 -28.49 6.95 15.73
N TYR A 541 -28.49 8.26 15.93
CA TYR A 541 -27.30 9.11 15.94
C TYR A 541 -26.88 9.48 17.36
N CYS A 542 -25.61 9.85 17.50
CA CYS A 542 -25.06 10.47 18.70
C CYS A 542 -24.16 11.67 18.35
N TYR A 543 -23.89 12.49 19.35
CA TYR A 543 -23.12 13.73 19.22
C TYR A 543 -21.88 13.63 20.10
N VAL A 544 -20.71 13.50 19.47
CA VAL A 544 -19.42 13.20 20.13
C VAL A 544 -18.58 14.49 20.21
N PRO A 545 -18.18 14.96 21.40
CA PRO A 545 -17.39 16.18 21.56
C PRO A 545 -16.09 16.17 20.77
N TYR A 546 -15.63 17.35 20.32
CA TYR A 546 -14.34 17.50 19.66
C TYR A 546 -13.19 16.97 20.52
N ASP A 547 -13.19 17.22 21.84
CA ASP A 547 -12.13 16.77 22.75
C ASP A 547 -12.09 15.23 22.90
N TYR A 548 -13.23 14.56 22.77
CA TYR A 548 -13.33 13.10 22.69
C TYR A 548 -12.69 12.61 21.38
N MET A 549 -13.05 13.25 20.25
CA MET A 549 -12.62 12.82 18.92
C MET A 549 -11.16 13.13 18.61
N GLY A 550 -10.59 14.19 19.20
CA GLY A 550 -9.18 14.57 19.03
C GLY A 550 -8.22 13.82 19.95
N ASN A 551 -8.72 13.25 21.05
CA ASN A 551 -7.89 12.48 21.97
C ASN A 551 -7.60 11.08 21.42
N LYS A 552 -6.34 10.83 21.04
CA LYS A 552 -5.87 9.55 20.46
C LYS A 552 -6.06 8.32 21.38
N LYS A 553 -6.23 8.53 22.69
CA LYS A 553 -6.61 7.48 23.66
C LYS A 553 -8.10 7.10 23.58
N LEU A 554 -8.95 7.98 23.05
CA LEU A 554 -10.41 7.81 22.96
C LEU A 554 -10.85 7.49 21.52
N CYS A 555 -10.41 8.26 20.53
CA CYS A 555 -10.58 7.97 19.10
C CYS A 555 -9.22 7.55 18.50
N ASN A 556 -9.11 6.31 18.04
CA ASN A 556 -7.80 5.71 17.74
C ASN A 556 -7.40 5.76 16.26
N ILE A 557 -8.38 5.64 15.38
CA ILE A 557 -8.24 5.31 13.95
C ILE A 557 -9.35 6.06 13.21
N ALA A 558 -9.02 6.70 12.08
CA ALA A 558 -9.98 7.34 11.20
C ALA A 558 -9.67 7.04 9.71
N TRP A 559 -10.69 6.70 8.95
CA TRP A 559 -10.61 6.33 7.53
C TRP A 559 -11.74 6.97 6.74
N THR A 560 -11.45 7.47 5.55
CA THR A 560 -12.47 7.78 4.55
C THR A 560 -12.29 6.90 3.30
N ILE A 561 -13.38 6.69 2.58
CA ILE A 561 -13.45 5.90 1.35
C ILE A 561 -14.05 6.76 0.23
N LYS A 562 -13.71 6.47 -1.04
CA LYS A 562 -14.32 7.12 -2.20
C LYS A 562 -14.84 6.09 -3.19
N LYS A 563 -15.97 6.42 -3.83
CA LYS A 563 -16.58 5.67 -4.92
C LYS A 563 -16.54 6.48 -6.21
N LEU A 564 -15.94 5.90 -7.25
CA LEU A 564 -15.67 6.52 -8.56
C LEU A 564 -14.71 7.72 -8.46
N ALA A 565 -14.27 8.20 -9.63
CA ALA A 565 -13.48 9.43 -9.76
C ALA A 565 -14.42 10.66 -9.71
N VAL A 566 -15.04 10.87 -8.55
CA VAL A 566 -15.85 12.07 -8.25
C VAL A 566 -15.02 12.94 -7.31
N ASP A 567 -14.41 13.97 -7.85
CA ASP A 567 -13.45 14.81 -7.12
C ASP A 567 -14.10 15.86 -6.21
N GLU A 568 -15.43 16.05 -6.31
CA GLU A 568 -16.19 17.16 -5.69
C GLU A 568 -17.57 16.71 -5.19
N MET A 569 -17.85 16.87 -3.90
CA MET A 569 -19.14 16.60 -3.23
C MET A 569 -19.47 17.60 -2.09
N GLY A 570 -18.78 18.76 -2.04
CA GLY A 570 -18.70 19.61 -0.85
C GLY A 570 -19.75 20.71 -0.71
N GLU A 571 -20.02 21.49 -1.77
CA GLU A 571 -20.82 22.73 -1.67
C GLU A 571 -22.29 22.50 -1.26
N ASP A 572 -22.84 21.31 -1.50
CA ASP A 572 -24.23 20.98 -1.18
C ASP A 572 -24.43 20.34 0.21
N VAL A 573 -23.37 20.14 1.01
CA VAL A 573 -23.46 19.55 2.37
C VAL A 573 -23.25 20.55 3.52
N TRP A 574 -23.09 21.82 3.19
CA TRP A 574 -22.93 22.92 4.17
C TRP A 574 -24.31 23.40 4.61
N VAL A 575 -24.45 23.90 5.85
CA VAL A 575 -25.74 24.26 6.44
C VAL A 575 -25.65 25.57 7.21
N ASP A 576 -26.63 26.45 7.03
CA ASP A 576 -26.74 27.74 7.72
C ASP A 576 -27.02 27.57 9.24
N GLU A 577 -26.84 28.66 10.01
CA GLU A 577 -26.77 28.64 11.47
C GLU A 577 -28.07 28.17 12.16
N ASP A 578 -29.22 28.70 11.75
CA ASP A 578 -30.46 28.79 12.55
C ASP A 578 -31.02 27.48 13.13
N ASP A 579 -30.83 26.34 12.47
CA ASP A 579 -31.77 25.21 12.60
C ASP A 579 -31.46 24.14 13.67
N ILE A 580 -30.23 24.04 14.20
CA ILE A 580 -29.90 22.95 15.15
C ILE A 580 -28.80 23.30 16.16
N ASN A 581 -29.17 23.33 17.44
CA ASN A 581 -28.25 23.27 18.58
C ASN A 581 -28.42 21.92 19.29
N TYR A 582 -27.32 21.15 19.42
CA TYR A 582 -27.35 19.79 19.98
C TYR A 582 -27.03 19.71 21.47
N LEU A 583 -26.48 20.76 22.07
CA LEU A 583 -26.03 20.73 23.47
C LEU A 583 -26.88 21.62 24.39
N ASP A 584 -27.33 22.78 23.93
CA ASP A 584 -27.98 23.76 24.80
C ASP A 584 -29.48 23.46 25.02
N GLU A 585 -29.72 22.48 25.87
CA GLU A 585 -30.79 22.55 26.87
C GLU A 585 -30.08 22.41 28.21
N GLU A 586 -30.13 23.48 29.03
CA GLU A 586 -29.75 23.43 30.44
C GLU A 586 -30.79 22.57 31.17
N ASP A 587 -30.37 21.40 31.64
CA ASP A 587 -31.11 20.59 32.61
C ASP A 587 -30.31 20.71 33.93
N ASP A 588 -30.80 21.51 34.89
CA ASP A 588 -30.17 21.69 36.21
C ASP A 588 -30.15 20.37 36.99
N ASP A 589 -28.96 19.84 37.29
CA ASP A 589 -28.73 18.78 38.29
C ASP A 589 -27.29 18.96 38.83
N ASP A 590 -27.17 19.57 40.01
CA ASP A 590 -25.90 19.87 40.68
C ASP A 590 -25.12 18.59 41.06
N ASP A 591 -23.78 18.65 40.94
CA ASP A 591 -22.83 18.03 41.87
C ASP A 591 -21.42 18.58 41.54
N ASP A 592 -20.92 19.47 42.40
CA ASP A 592 -19.62 20.15 42.26
C ASP A 592 -18.42 19.18 42.26
N ASP A 593 -17.36 19.56 41.54
CA ASP A 593 -15.98 19.59 42.06
C ASP A 593 -15.04 20.14 40.95
N ASP A 594 -14.88 21.46 40.90
CA ASP A 594 -13.88 22.14 40.06
C ASP A 594 -12.48 22.03 40.69
N ALA A 595 -11.49 21.57 39.91
CA ALA A 595 -10.07 21.61 40.29
C ALA A 595 -9.15 21.64 39.06
N ASP A 596 -8.80 22.86 38.65
CA ASP A 596 -7.56 23.30 37.99
C ASP A 596 -6.90 22.39 36.93
N ILE A 597 -7.11 22.75 35.64
CA ILE A 597 -6.18 22.42 34.56
C ILE A 597 -5.19 23.58 34.40
N GLU A 598 -3.99 23.47 34.96
CA GLU A 598 -2.86 24.32 34.54
C GLU A 598 -1.49 23.64 34.74
N ASN A 599 -0.51 24.09 33.97
CA ASN A 599 0.91 23.72 33.96
C ASN A 599 1.30 22.31 33.46
N ILE A 600 1.96 22.33 32.30
CA ILE A 600 2.87 21.30 31.75
C ILE A 600 4.29 21.88 31.91
N VAL A 601 5.34 21.02 31.89
CA VAL A 601 6.79 21.28 31.59
C VAL A 601 7.77 21.11 32.78
N GLU A 602 8.89 20.38 32.52
CA GLU A 602 10.17 20.29 33.28
C GLU A 602 10.11 19.76 34.75
N GLU A 603 11.17 19.34 35.46
CA GLU A 603 12.50 18.65 35.28
C GLU A 603 12.89 18.11 36.70
N GLU A 604 13.91 17.27 37.01
CA GLU A 604 15.02 16.59 36.32
C GLU A 604 14.61 15.12 35.95
N GLU A 605 15.36 14.01 35.79
CA GLU A 605 16.72 13.46 36.11
C GLU A 605 16.97 12.89 37.55
N ASP A 606 18.08 12.14 37.75
CA ASP A 606 18.34 11.06 38.75
C ASP A 606 18.45 11.44 40.25
N ASP A 607 18.28 10.46 41.17
CA ASP A 607 19.25 10.24 42.29
C ASP A 607 19.20 8.81 42.90
N ASP A 608 20.22 8.44 43.67
CA ASP A 608 20.58 7.05 44.12
C ASP A 608 20.45 6.82 45.65
N ASP A 609 20.79 5.59 46.10
CA ASP A 609 21.34 5.21 47.42
C ASP A 609 20.40 4.96 48.65
N GLY A 610 20.71 3.88 49.40
CA GLY A 610 20.73 3.88 50.87
C GLY A 610 19.72 3.06 51.70
N GLY A 611 20.18 1.98 52.36
CA GLY A 611 19.54 1.32 53.54
C GLY A 611 18.54 0.20 53.20
N GLU A 612 18.71 -1.10 53.48
CA GLU A 612 19.44 -1.89 54.53
C GLU A 612 18.79 -1.96 55.94
N GLU A 613 19.04 -3.10 56.61
CA GLU A 613 18.69 -3.52 57.98
C GLU A 613 17.18 -3.86 58.22
N GLU A 614 16.79 -5.14 58.41
CA GLU A 614 16.88 -6.03 59.61
C GLU A 614 15.56 -5.99 60.44
N ASP A 615 15.07 -7.04 61.11
CA ASP A 615 15.26 -8.51 61.01
C ASP A 615 14.08 -9.21 61.76
N ASP A 616 14.16 -10.54 61.98
CA ASP A 616 13.41 -11.34 63.01
C ASP A 616 11.87 -11.49 62.92
N ASP A 617 11.22 -12.58 63.37
CA ASP A 617 11.63 -14.00 63.56
C ASP A 617 10.35 -14.88 63.78
N ASP A 618 10.55 -16.20 63.91
CA ASP A 618 9.79 -17.17 64.73
C ASP A 618 8.48 -17.80 64.20
N GLY A 619 8.59 -19.08 63.82
CA GLY A 619 7.83 -20.15 64.50
C GLY A 619 6.53 -20.67 63.86
N GLY A 620 6.50 -21.93 63.41
CA GLY A 620 5.26 -22.62 63.05
C GLY A 620 5.38 -23.91 62.23
N GLU A 621 5.77 -25.02 62.87
CA GLU A 621 5.45 -26.40 62.43
C GLU A 621 3.95 -26.67 62.77
N GLU A 622 3.20 -27.67 62.28
CA GLU A 622 3.48 -28.96 61.61
C GLU A 622 2.18 -29.49 60.93
N GLU A 623 2.19 -30.68 60.29
CA GLU A 623 1.02 -31.53 59.92
C GLU A 623 0.02 -30.99 58.81
N GLU A 624 -0.67 -31.79 57.97
CA GLU A 624 -0.65 -33.24 57.69
C GLU A 624 -1.17 -33.59 56.24
N GLU A 625 -1.16 -34.89 55.96
CA GLU A 625 -1.58 -35.75 54.80
C GLU A 625 -3.08 -35.62 54.38
N GLU A 626 -3.69 -36.21 53.32
CA GLU A 626 -3.34 -37.04 52.13
C GLU A 626 -4.50 -37.05 51.07
N GLU A 627 -4.52 -38.02 50.11
CA GLU A 627 -5.59 -38.44 49.14
C GLU A 627 -5.86 -37.50 47.91
N GLU A 628 -5.94 -37.90 46.62
CA GLU A 628 -6.45 -39.09 45.84
C GLU A 628 -8.00 -39.16 45.71
N GLU A 629 -8.67 -39.70 44.66
CA GLU A 629 -8.34 -40.18 43.28
C GLU A 629 -8.41 -39.01 42.23
N GLU A 630 -8.28 -39.12 40.88
CA GLU A 630 -8.09 -40.20 39.87
C GLU A 630 -7.03 -39.76 38.83
#